data_AF-A0AAP0JYK1-F1
#
_entry.id   AF-A0AAP0JYK1-F1
#
_cell.length_a   1.000
_cell.length_b   1.000
_cell.length_c   1.000
_cell.angle_alpha   90.00
_cell.angle_beta   90.00
_cell.angle_gamma   90.00
#
_symmetry.space_group_name_H-M   'P 1'
#
loop_
_entity.id
_entity.type
_entity.pdbx_description
1 polymer ?
#
loop_
_entity_poly.entity_id
_entity_poly.type
_entity_poly.pdbx_seq_one_letter_code
_entity_poly.pdbx_strand_id
1 'polypeptide(L)'
;MGVKWLLYWQPNAGTAVNSQILTEVSQCVESINATKGGRWKSSLTYYRPQPKDQSMPLTDCPRDLMGISLQEQPNKYYFIIRSQQIVLEADSMLQMIMEKLQSYRSRALVSFEGFQYHLGDFQLRVGKVVTTQADNLRGIVMEVEYLPVSSTDKSRQILEEFFDMWREIVSKKSLPGHFMHIEANFADYALLDHYTSQHTVVQYAAMMNQLLATVRT
;
A
#
# COMPACT_ATOMS: atom_id res chain seq x y z
N MET A 1 -17.61 1.57 3.12
CA MET A 1 -16.44 1.08 2.36
C MET A 1 -15.96 -0.15 3.10
N GLY A 2 -15.50 -1.20 2.41
CA GLY A 2 -14.99 -2.38 3.10
C GLY A 2 -13.74 -2.05 3.90
N VAL A 3 -13.45 -2.88 4.92
CA VAL A 3 -12.18 -2.81 5.66
C VAL A 3 -11.11 -3.57 4.90
N LYS A 4 -9.91 -2.99 4.79
CA LYS A 4 -8.80 -3.61 4.07
C LYS A 4 -7.63 -3.94 4.97
N TRP A 5 -6.98 -5.05 4.68
CA TRP A 5 -5.65 -5.37 5.13
C TRP A 5 -4.67 -5.37 3.97
N LEU A 6 -3.52 -4.72 4.18
CA LEU A 6 -2.41 -4.71 3.24
C LEU A 6 -1.36 -5.72 3.69
N LEU A 7 -1.14 -6.73 2.84
CA LEU A 7 -0.15 -7.77 3.03
C LEU A 7 1.03 -7.55 2.07
N TYR A 8 2.24 -7.85 2.52
CA TYR A 8 3.42 -7.81 1.65
C TYR A 8 4.20 -9.11 1.74
N TRP A 9 4.89 -9.44 0.66
CA TRP A 9 5.75 -10.62 0.59
C TRP A 9 7.08 -10.34 1.26
N GLN A 10 7.40 -11.11 2.30
CA GLN A 10 8.72 -11.16 2.90
C GLN A 10 9.48 -12.38 2.36
N PRO A 11 10.51 -12.19 1.50
CA PRO A 11 11.31 -13.29 1.00
C PRO A 11 12.17 -13.89 2.12
N ASN A 12 12.53 -15.17 1.97
CA ASN A 12 13.51 -15.80 2.86
C ASN A 12 14.89 -15.16 2.70
N ALA A 13 15.72 -15.23 3.74
CA ALA A 13 17.08 -14.71 3.72
C ALA A 13 17.86 -15.24 2.50
N GLY A 14 18.50 -14.33 1.74
CA GLY A 14 19.25 -14.66 0.54
C GLY A 14 18.40 -14.92 -0.72
N THR A 15 17.07 -14.81 -0.66
CA THR A 15 16.20 -14.94 -1.83
C THR A 15 15.66 -13.58 -2.30
N ALA A 16 15.71 -13.32 -3.61
CA ALA A 16 15.11 -12.14 -4.21
C ALA A 16 13.67 -12.41 -4.66
N VAL A 17 12.83 -11.37 -4.61
CA VAL A 17 11.48 -11.41 -5.18
C VAL A 17 11.56 -11.47 -6.69
N ASN A 18 10.79 -12.37 -7.32
CA ASN A 18 10.76 -12.53 -8.77
C ASN A 18 9.31 -12.68 -9.30
N SER A 19 9.14 -12.62 -10.62
CA SER A 19 7.83 -12.73 -11.28
C SER A 19 7.20 -14.12 -11.17
N GLN A 20 7.99 -15.16 -10.93
CA GLN A 20 7.49 -16.52 -10.74
C GLN A 20 6.72 -16.63 -9.42
N ILE A 21 7.25 -16.06 -8.33
CA ILE A 21 6.54 -15.99 -7.03
C ILE A 21 5.20 -15.27 -7.21
N LEU A 22 5.18 -14.14 -7.93
CA LEU A 22 3.93 -13.41 -8.19
C LEU A 22 2.91 -14.25 -8.96
N THR A 23 3.38 -15.02 -9.95
CA THR A 23 2.52 -15.92 -10.74
C THR A 23 1.93 -17.02 -9.87
N GLU A 24 2.75 -17.68 -9.04
CA GLU A 24 2.30 -18.74 -8.12
C GLU A 24 1.32 -18.21 -7.06
N VAL A 25 1.59 -17.04 -6.50
CA VAL A 25 0.67 -16.34 -5.59
C VAL A 25 -0.67 -16.04 -6.28
N SER A 26 -0.63 -15.55 -7.52
CA SER A 26 -1.85 -15.28 -8.29
C SER A 26 -2.66 -16.56 -8.54
N GLN A 27 -1.98 -17.69 -8.83
CA GLN A 27 -2.62 -19.00 -8.96
C GLN A 27 -3.23 -19.49 -7.64
N CYS A 28 -2.63 -19.17 -6.49
CA CYS A 28 -3.23 -19.48 -5.18
C CYS A 28 -4.58 -18.77 -5.00
N VAL A 29 -4.68 -17.50 -5.41
CA VAL A 29 -5.96 -16.77 -5.39
C VAL A 29 -6.97 -17.42 -6.33
N GLU A 30 -6.54 -17.86 -7.51
CA GLU A 30 -7.44 -18.54 -8.46
C GLU A 30 -7.89 -19.92 -7.94
N SER A 31 -7.06 -20.61 -7.13
CA SER A 31 -7.36 -21.93 -6.56
C SER A 31 -8.47 -21.92 -5.49
N ILE A 32 -8.74 -20.78 -4.87
CA ILE A 32 -9.84 -20.62 -3.89
C ILE A 32 -11.15 -20.18 -4.55
N ASN A 33 -11.31 -20.42 -5.85
CA ASN A 33 -12.48 -20.03 -6.65
C ASN A 33 -12.71 -18.51 -6.72
N ALA A 34 -11.65 -17.70 -6.57
CA ALA A 34 -11.78 -16.26 -6.76
C ALA A 34 -11.90 -15.94 -8.26
N THR A 35 -12.88 -15.11 -8.61
CA THR A 35 -13.10 -14.69 -10.00
C THR A 35 -12.19 -13.53 -10.34
N LYS A 36 -11.33 -13.71 -11.35
CA LYS A 36 -10.42 -12.66 -11.83
C LYS A 36 -11.21 -11.50 -12.46
N GLY A 37 -10.94 -10.30 -11.98
CA GLY A 37 -11.50 -9.05 -12.45
C GLY A 37 -10.51 -8.22 -13.28
N GLY A 38 -10.63 -6.90 -13.16
CA GLY A 38 -9.85 -5.94 -13.93
C GLY A 38 -8.41 -5.74 -13.43
N ARG A 39 -7.68 -4.90 -14.17
CA ARG A 39 -6.36 -4.42 -13.75
C ARG A 39 -6.51 -3.49 -12.55
N TRP A 40 -5.55 -3.61 -11.64
CA TRP A 40 -5.43 -2.76 -10.49
C TRP A 40 -4.14 -1.93 -10.55
N LYS A 41 -4.22 -0.63 -10.25
CA LYS A 41 -3.07 0.28 -10.19
C LYS A 41 -3.26 1.41 -9.17
N SER A 42 -2.40 1.45 -8.16
CA SER A 42 -2.27 2.58 -7.23
C SER A 42 -0.84 3.09 -7.23
N SER A 43 -0.60 4.31 -6.75
CA SER A 43 0.75 4.89 -6.73
C SER A 43 1.05 5.65 -5.45
N LEU A 44 2.33 5.67 -5.10
CA LEU A 44 2.89 6.39 -3.96
C LEU A 44 4.10 7.20 -4.43
N THR A 45 4.08 8.50 -4.15
CA THR A 45 5.11 9.47 -4.52
C THR A 45 5.82 9.96 -3.26
N TYR A 46 7.15 9.90 -3.26
CA TYR A 46 7.98 10.53 -2.23
C TYR A 46 8.32 11.96 -2.66
N TYR A 47 7.96 12.92 -1.82
CA TYR A 47 8.28 14.33 -2.03
C TYR A 47 9.46 14.75 -1.17
N ARG A 48 10.31 15.64 -1.71
CA ARG A 48 11.38 16.31 -0.97
C ARG A 48 11.16 17.82 -1.03
N PRO A 49 11.26 18.54 0.09
CA PRO A 49 11.15 19.99 0.07
C PRO A 49 12.28 20.59 -0.77
N GLN A 50 11.92 21.59 -1.57
CA GLN A 50 12.81 22.39 -2.39
C GLN A 50 12.62 23.85 -2.00
N PRO A 51 13.46 24.40 -1.09
CA PRO A 51 13.33 25.78 -0.65
C PRO A 51 13.59 26.69 -1.86
N LYS A 52 12.66 27.61 -2.13
CA LYS A 52 12.83 28.62 -3.19
C LYS A 52 13.79 29.74 -2.78
N ASP A 53 13.91 29.96 -1.48
CA ASP A 53 14.70 31.04 -0.90
C ASP A 53 15.69 30.43 0.10
N GLN A 54 16.98 30.75 -0.01
CA GLN A 54 18.03 30.23 0.88
C GLN A 54 17.88 30.75 2.32
N SER A 55 17.06 31.79 2.52
CA SER A 55 16.75 32.37 3.83
C SER A 55 15.66 31.62 4.61
N MET A 56 14.83 30.80 3.94
CA MET A 56 13.81 29.99 4.59
C MET A 56 14.45 28.75 5.24
N PRO A 57 14.35 28.58 6.57
CA PRO A 57 14.93 27.42 7.21
C PRO A 57 14.20 26.13 6.77
N LEU A 58 14.96 25.19 6.20
CA LEU A 58 14.53 23.83 5.82
C LEU A 58 13.93 22.99 6.97
N THR A 59 13.88 23.53 8.19
CA THR A 59 13.25 22.95 9.37
C THR A 59 11.73 23.10 9.36
N ASP A 60 11.18 24.10 8.66
CA ASP A 60 9.73 24.36 8.68
C ASP A 60 8.95 23.53 7.64
N CYS A 61 9.67 22.86 6.72
CA CYS A 61 9.06 22.02 5.70
C CYS A 61 9.16 20.52 6.07
N PRO A 62 8.03 19.80 6.11
CA PRO A 62 8.00 18.35 6.27
C PRO A 62 8.93 17.61 5.29
N ARG A 63 9.92 16.88 5.82
CA ARG A 63 10.88 16.12 4.98
C ARG A 63 10.37 14.74 4.57
N ASP A 64 9.38 14.21 5.27
CA ASP A 64 8.82 12.86 5.12
C ASP A 64 7.42 12.92 4.47
N LEU A 65 7.23 13.81 3.49
CA LEU A 65 5.96 13.94 2.77
C LEU A 65 5.82 12.85 1.72
N MET A 66 4.79 12.02 1.85
CA MET A 66 4.39 11.07 0.81
C MET A 66 3.01 11.44 0.27
N GLY A 67 2.80 11.25 -1.02
CA GLY A 67 1.48 11.37 -1.64
C GLY A 67 1.03 10.05 -2.23
N ILE A 68 -0.24 9.71 -2.11
CA ILE A 68 -0.81 8.42 -2.49
C ILE A 68 -2.05 8.64 -3.37
N SER A 69 -2.09 7.95 -4.49
CA SER A 69 -3.25 7.86 -5.39
C SER A 69 -3.81 6.45 -5.38
N LEU A 70 -5.10 6.32 -5.10
CA LEU A 70 -5.83 5.05 -5.06
C LEU A 70 -6.76 4.96 -6.27
N GLN A 71 -6.75 3.83 -6.99
CA GLN A 71 -7.59 3.64 -8.18
C GLN A 71 -9.09 3.84 -7.90
N GLU A 72 -9.54 3.48 -6.71
CA GLU A 72 -10.95 3.54 -6.31
C GLU A 72 -11.44 4.98 -6.13
N GLN A 73 -10.52 5.92 -5.90
CA GLN A 73 -10.82 7.31 -5.64
C GLN A 73 -9.99 8.20 -6.58
N PRO A 74 -10.23 8.13 -7.91
CA PRO A 74 -9.38 8.77 -8.91
C PRO A 74 -9.36 10.31 -8.80
N ASN A 75 -10.42 10.89 -8.22
CA ASN A 75 -10.55 12.33 -8.01
C ASN A 75 -9.88 12.82 -6.72
N LYS A 76 -9.31 11.90 -5.93
CA LYS A 76 -8.70 12.20 -4.63
C LYS A 76 -7.20 11.94 -4.68
N TYR A 77 -6.49 12.69 -3.86
CA TYR A 77 -5.09 12.46 -3.59
C TYR A 77 -4.83 12.64 -2.10
N TYR A 78 -4.06 11.72 -1.53
CA TYR A 78 -3.83 11.70 -0.10
C TYR A 78 -2.39 12.08 0.19
N PHE A 79 -2.17 12.89 1.21
CA PHE A 79 -0.84 13.19 1.72
C PHE A 79 -0.68 12.58 3.10
N ILE A 80 0.52 12.10 3.39
CA ILE A 80 0.87 11.62 4.71
C ILE A 80 2.22 12.20 5.12
N ILE A 81 2.26 12.76 6.33
CA ILE A 81 3.47 13.23 6.99
C ILE A 81 3.66 12.33 8.20
N ARG A 82 4.44 11.27 8.00
CA ARG A 82 4.60 10.19 8.99
C ARG A 82 5.18 10.69 10.32
N SER A 83 6.17 11.59 10.28
CA SER A 83 6.81 12.14 11.48
C SER A 83 5.84 12.93 12.38
N GLN A 84 4.75 13.44 11.82
CA GLN A 84 3.73 14.21 12.53
C GLN A 84 2.43 13.41 12.69
N GLN A 85 2.39 12.17 12.21
CA GLN A 85 1.20 11.32 12.19
C GLN A 85 -0.02 12.02 11.55
N ILE A 86 0.20 12.79 10.49
CA ILE A 86 -0.85 13.51 9.78
C ILE A 86 -1.17 12.78 8.48
N VAL A 87 -2.47 12.54 8.23
CA VAL A 87 -3.00 12.10 6.94
C VAL A 87 -4.03 13.11 6.44
N LEU A 88 -3.87 13.58 5.21
CA LEU A 88 -4.71 14.60 4.59
C LEU A 88 -5.33 14.04 3.32
N GLU A 89 -6.62 14.27 3.16
CA GLU A 89 -7.33 14.04 1.90
C GLU A 89 -7.43 15.36 1.14
N ALA A 90 -7.13 15.34 -0.15
CA ALA A 90 -7.26 16.47 -1.04
C ALA A 90 -7.84 16.05 -2.39
N ASP A 91 -8.20 17.04 -3.20
CA ASP A 91 -8.53 16.83 -4.60
C ASP A 91 -7.26 16.42 -5.39
N SER A 92 -7.45 15.56 -6.39
CA SER A 92 -6.42 15.16 -7.35
C SER A 92 -5.65 16.32 -7.98
N MET A 93 -6.30 17.47 -8.19
CA MET A 93 -5.69 18.70 -8.72
C MET A 93 -4.56 19.25 -7.83
N LEU A 94 -4.50 18.89 -6.55
CA LEU A 94 -3.44 19.36 -5.64
C LEU A 94 -2.04 18.94 -6.12
N GLN A 95 -1.92 17.83 -6.87
CA GLN A 95 -0.65 17.44 -7.49
C GLN A 95 -0.15 18.51 -8.47
N MET A 96 -1.02 19.00 -9.36
CA MET A 96 -0.67 20.07 -10.32
C MET A 96 -0.32 21.37 -9.60
N ILE A 97 -1.03 21.68 -8.50
CA ILE A 97 -0.73 22.86 -7.69
C ILE A 97 0.68 22.72 -7.08
N MET A 98 1.04 21.56 -6.52
CA MET A 98 2.38 21.33 -5.97
C MET A 98 3.48 21.45 -7.02
N GLU A 99 3.25 20.92 -8.22
CA GLU A 99 4.18 21.04 -9.34
C GLU A 99 4.39 22.51 -9.75
N LYS A 100 3.31 23.32 -9.82
CA LYS A 100 3.41 24.76 -10.10
C LYS A 100 4.08 25.53 -8.96
N LEU A 101 3.77 25.17 -7.72
CA LEU A 101 4.36 25.81 -6.54
C LEU A 101 5.83 25.46 -6.40
N GLN A 102 6.33 24.36 -6.98
CA GLN A 102 7.74 23.92 -6.94
C GLN A 102 8.38 23.92 -5.54
N SER A 103 7.55 23.88 -4.49
CA SER A 103 8.02 23.87 -3.09
C SER A 103 8.43 22.47 -2.67
N TYR A 104 7.95 21.46 -3.39
CA TYR A 104 8.31 20.06 -3.23
C TYR A 104 8.61 19.47 -4.60
N ARG A 105 9.65 18.64 -4.66
CA ARG A 105 10.01 17.87 -5.84
C ARG A 105 9.75 16.39 -5.62
N SER A 106 9.11 15.75 -6.59
CA SER A 106 8.98 14.28 -6.61
C SER A 106 10.36 13.66 -6.74
N ARG A 107 10.74 12.83 -5.76
CA ARG A 107 12.03 12.14 -5.69
C ARG A 107 11.94 10.72 -6.23
N ALA A 108 10.86 10.01 -5.89
CA ALA A 108 10.64 8.65 -6.29
C ALA A 108 9.13 8.39 -6.43
N LEU A 109 8.76 7.60 -7.42
CA LEU A 109 7.41 7.12 -7.65
C LEU A 109 7.43 5.59 -7.58
N VAL A 110 6.55 5.06 -6.74
CA VAL A 110 6.30 3.64 -6.54
C VAL A 110 4.91 3.35 -7.07
N SER A 111 4.78 2.37 -7.96
CA SER A 111 3.49 1.90 -8.47
C SER A 111 3.21 0.51 -7.94
N PHE A 112 1.96 0.30 -7.54
CA PHE A 112 1.39 -0.98 -7.19
C PHE A 112 0.53 -1.42 -8.37
N GLU A 113 0.93 -2.47 -9.07
CA GLU A 113 0.29 -2.89 -10.32
C GLU A 113 -0.05 -4.37 -10.29
N GLY A 114 -1.29 -4.72 -10.60
CA GLY A 114 -1.74 -6.09 -10.47
C GLY A 114 -3.13 -6.35 -11.04
N PHE A 115 -3.78 -7.37 -10.49
CA PHE A 115 -5.15 -7.76 -10.83
C PHE A 115 -6.02 -7.78 -9.59
N GLN A 116 -7.29 -7.43 -9.78
CA GLN A 116 -8.34 -7.59 -8.78
C GLN A 116 -9.02 -8.94 -8.95
N TYR A 117 -9.46 -9.53 -7.86
CA TYR A 117 -10.19 -10.80 -7.78
C TYR A 117 -11.38 -10.64 -6.82
N HIS A 118 -12.46 -11.34 -7.10
CA HIS A 118 -13.67 -11.35 -6.27
C HIS A 118 -13.88 -12.74 -5.67
N LEU A 119 -14.08 -12.80 -4.36
CA LEU A 119 -14.29 -14.03 -3.60
C LEU A 119 -15.41 -13.82 -2.58
N GLY A 120 -16.67 -14.02 -2.99
CA GLY A 120 -17.83 -13.77 -2.14
C GLY A 120 -17.84 -12.35 -1.59
N ASP A 121 -17.80 -12.22 -0.26
CA ASP A 121 -17.77 -10.95 0.48
C ASP A 121 -16.39 -10.26 0.48
N PHE A 122 -15.38 -10.90 -0.12
CA PHE A 122 -14.03 -10.39 -0.20
C PHE A 122 -13.67 -9.90 -1.60
N GLN A 123 -12.89 -8.84 -1.63
CA GLN A 123 -12.23 -8.33 -2.81
C GLN A 123 -10.71 -8.37 -2.58
N LEU A 124 -10.00 -9.10 -3.44
CA LEU A 124 -8.57 -9.29 -3.33
C LEU A 124 -7.86 -8.53 -4.44
N ARG A 125 -6.70 -7.96 -4.16
CA ARG A 125 -5.84 -7.38 -5.20
C ARG A 125 -4.43 -7.87 -5.01
N VAL A 126 -3.87 -8.52 -6.02
CA VAL A 126 -2.50 -9.04 -5.97
C VAL A 126 -1.69 -8.36 -7.05
N GLY A 127 -0.53 -7.83 -6.68
CA GLY A 127 0.29 -7.06 -7.60
C GLY A 127 1.77 -6.99 -7.24
N LYS A 128 2.52 -6.48 -8.20
CA LYS A 128 3.93 -6.10 -8.04
C LYS A 128 4.06 -4.67 -7.52
N VAL A 129 5.07 -4.46 -6.71
CA VAL A 129 5.58 -3.12 -6.36
C VAL A 129 6.73 -2.80 -7.31
N VAL A 130 6.59 -1.74 -8.10
CA VAL A 130 7.61 -1.30 -9.07
C VAL A 130 8.01 0.15 -8.81
N THR A 131 9.28 0.46 -9.04
CA THR A 131 9.80 1.84 -8.97
C THR A 131 10.05 2.37 -10.37
N THR A 132 9.58 3.58 -10.69
CA THR A 132 9.65 4.17 -12.05
C THR A 132 11.07 4.32 -12.58
N GLN A 133 12.09 4.38 -11.71
CA GLN A 133 13.48 4.55 -12.12
C GLN A 133 14.13 3.28 -12.73
N ALA A 134 13.50 2.10 -12.63
CA ALA A 134 14.13 0.87 -13.13
C ALA A 134 13.16 -0.26 -13.58
N ASP A 135 11.83 -0.10 -13.49
CA ASP A 135 10.81 -1.16 -13.68
C ASP A 135 11.11 -2.51 -12.97
N ASN A 136 12.05 -2.49 -12.02
CA ASN A 136 12.46 -3.65 -11.29
C ASN A 136 11.39 -3.97 -10.24
N LEU A 137 11.01 -5.23 -10.17
CA LEU A 137 10.16 -5.78 -9.13
C LEU A 137 10.84 -5.57 -7.77
N ARG A 138 10.24 -4.72 -6.92
CA ARG A 138 10.72 -4.44 -5.56
C ARG A 138 10.03 -5.27 -4.49
N GLY A 139 8.85 -5.80 -4.78
CA GLY A 139 8.07 -6.58 -3.84
C GLY A 139 6.77 -7.08 -4.45
N ILE A 140 6.08 -7.94 -3.72
CA ILE A 140 4.74 -8.42 -4.04
C ILE A 140 3.83 -7.94 -2.91
N VAL A 141 2.65 -7.43 -3.28
CA VAL A 141 1.65 -6.90 -2.36
C VAL A 141 0.31 -7.59 -2.60
N MET A 142 -0.46 -7.75 -1.54
CA MET A 142 -1.84 -8.21 -1.60
C MET A 142 -2.73 -7.33 -0.74
N GLU A 143 -3.77 -6.73 -1.32
CA GLU A 143 -4.88 -6.14 -0.58
C GLU A 143 -5.96 -7.19 -0.37
N VAL A 144 -6.46 -7.28 0.86
CA VAL A 144 -7.64 -8.07 1.22
C VAL A 144 -8.69 -7.12 1.75
N GLU A 145 -9.78 -6.93 1.02
CA GLU A 145 -10.90 -6.08 1.42
C GLU A 145 -12.11 -6.93 1.79
N TYR A 146 -12.62 -6.76 3.01
CA TYR A 146 -13.89 -7.33 3.45
C TYR A 146 -15.00 -6.28 3.30
N LEU A 147 -15.94 -6.52 2.38
CA LEU A 147 -16.94 -5.56 1.93
C LEU A 147 -18.11 -5.28 2.91
N PRO A 148 -18.62 -6.26 3.69
CA PRO A 148 -19.88 -6.09 4.44
C PRO A 148 -19.88 -5.07 5.57
N VAL A 149 -18.72 -4.75 6.15
CA VAL A 149 -18.62 -3.80 7.29
C VAL A 149 -17.54 -2.77 7.04
N SER A 150 -17.72 -1.59 7.66
CA SER A 150 -16.73 -0.52 7.67
C SER A 150 -16.04 -0.36 9.03
N SER A 151 -16.27 -1.25 9.99
CA SER A 151 -15.67 -1.15 11.34
C SER A 151 -14.41 -2.03 11.41
N THR A 152 -13.27 -1.41 11.73
CA THR A 152 -11.99 -2.12 11.86
C THR A 152 -12.03 -3.20 12.93
N ASP A 153 -12.63 -2.90 14.08
CA ASP A 153 -12.72 -3.84 15.20
C ASP A 153 -13.66 -5.00 14.88
N LYS A 154 -14.82 -4.73 14.26
CA LYS A 154 -15.78 -5.80 13.92
C LYS A 154 -15.31 -6.71 12.79
N SER A 155 -14.46 -6.22 11.89
CA SER A 155 -13.91 -7.02 10.79
C SER A 155 -12.63 -7.76 11.14
N ARG A 156 -11.95 -7.40 12.24
CA ARG A 156 -10.64 -7.96 12.63
C ARG A 156 -10.63 -9.49 12.62
N GLN A 157 -11.56 -10.13 13.33
CA GLN A 157 -11.61 -11.59 13.43
C GLN A 157 -11.74 -12.26 12.04
N ILE A 158 -12.62 -11.75 11.18
CA ILE A 158 -12.86 -12.31 9.84
C ILE A 158 -11.61 -12.15 8.95
N LEU A 159 -10.92 -11.01 9.06
CA LEU A 159 -9.68 -10.76 8.32
C LEU A 159 -8.50 -11.60 8.83
N GLU A 160 -8.43 -11.85 10.14
CA GLU A 160 -7.48 -12.79 10.76
C GLU A 160 -7.71 -14.22 10.25
N GLU A 161 -8.95 -14.70 10.30
CA GLU A 161 -9.32 -16.03 9.80
C GLU A 161 -9.01 -16.17 8.29
N PHE A 162 -9.28 -15.13 7.49
CA PHE A 162 -8.88 -15.10 6.09
C PHE A 162 -7.37 -15.20 5.94
N PHE A 163 -6.60 -14.43 6.72
CA PHE A 163 -5.15 -14.42 6.65
C PHE A 163 -4.55 -15.77 7.04
N ASP A 164 -5.09 -16.44 8.06
CA ASP A 164 -4.67 -17.78 8.47
C ASP A 164 -4.90 -18.81 7.36
N MET A 165 -6.10 -18.81 6.78
CA MET A 165 -6.44 -19.64 5.62
C MET A 165 -5.51 -19.37 4.44
N TRP A 166 -5.24 -18.09 4.15
CA TRP A 166 -4.34 -17.68 3.07
C TRP A 166 -2.91 -18.17 3.28
N ARG A 167 -2.37 -18.05 4.50
CA ARG A 167 -1.04 -18.57 4.84
C ARG A 167 -0.95 -20.07 4.60
N GLU A 168 -1.99 -20.83 4.98
CA GLU A 168 -2.02 -22.27 4.75
C GLU A 168 -1.94 -22.61 3.26
N ILE A 169 -2.73 -21.93 2.41
CA ILE A 169 -2.73 -22.19 0.96
C ILE A 169 -1.38 -21.87 0.33
N VAL A 170 -0.81 -20.71 0.65
CA VAL A 170 0.48 -20.29 0.12
C VAL A 170 1.59 -21.24 0.58
N SER A 171 1.53 -21.75 1.82
CA SER A 171 2.53 -22.69 2.35
C SER A 171 2.60 -23.99 1.55
N LYS A 172 1.47 -24.45 0.98
CA LYS A 172 1.40 -25.66 0.13
C LYS A 172 2.23 -25.52 -1.15
N LYS A 173 2.52 -24.29 -1.60
CA LYS A 173 3.38 -24.03 -2.77
C LYS A 173 4.88 -24.04 -2.46
N SER A 174 5.28 -24.12 -1.18
CA SER A 174 6.70 -24.14 -0.76
C SER A 174 7.52 -22.97 -1.34
N LEU A 175 6.91 -21.79 -1.45
CA LEU A 175 7.55 -20.59 -1.99
C LEU A 175 8.62 -20.05 -1.03
N PRO A 176 9.69 -19.41 -1.53
CA PRO A 176 10.79 -18.93 -0.68
C PRO A 176 10.46 -17.58 -0.01
N GLY A 177 9.47 -17.62 0.89
CA GLY A 177 8.98 -16.46 1.63
C GLY A 177 7.56 -16.67 2.12
N HIS A 178 6.99 -15.61 2.70
CA HIS A 178 5.64 -15.64 3.25
C HIS A 178 5.03 -14.23 3.23
N PHE A 179 3.69 -14.17 3.28
CA PHE A 179 3.00 -12.91 3.46
C PHE A 179 3.03 -12.47 4.93
N MET A 180 3.25 -11.18 5.11
CA MET A 180 3.22 -10.51 6.39
C MET A 180 2.16 -9.42 6.39
N HIS A 181 1.40 -9.33 7.49
CA HIS A 181 0.47 -8.25 7.76
C HIS A 181 1.15 -7.25 8.71
N ILE A 182 1.08 -5.95 8.39
CA ILE A 182 1.55 -4.88 9.29
C ILE A 182 0.33 -4.19 9.84
N GLU A 183 0.09 -4.39 11.14
CA GLU A 183 -0.95 -3.67 11.82
C GLU A 183 -0.56 -2.18 11.94
N ALA A 184 -1.31 -1.33 11.25
CA ALA A 184 -1.12 0.11 11.32
C ALA A 184 -1.82 0.67 12.55
N ASN A 185 -1.13 1.51 13.31
CA ASN A 185 -1.74 2.23 14.42
C ASN A 185 -2.56 3.42 13.88
N PHE A 186 -3.86 3.22 13.68
CA PHE A 186 -4.77 4.25 13.18
C PHE A 186 -5.01 5.38 14.20
N ALA A 187 -4.95 5.06 15.50
CA ALA A 187 -5.18 6.02 16.57
C ALA A 187 -4.12 7.13 16.60
N ASP A 188 -2.88 6.81 16.24
CA ASP A 188 -1.78 7.77 16.07
C ASP A 188 -2.13 8.88 15.06
N TYR A 189 -2.92 8.54 14.04
CA TYR A 189 -3.37 9.46 13.00
C TYR A 189 -4.74 10.09 13.30
N ALA A 190 -5.24 9.95 14.53
CA ALA A 190 -6.58 10.34 14.96
C ALA A 190 -7.71 9.75 14.08
N LEU A 191 -7.46 8.58 13.48
CA LEU A 191 -8.46 7.85 12.71
C LEU A 191 -9.31 6.98 13.66
N LEU A 192 -10.63 7.06 13.49
CA LEU A 192 -11.61 6.31 14.27
C LEU A 192 -11.85 4.92 13.66
N ASP A 193 -12.53 4.04 14.40
CA ASP A 193 -12.87 2.67 13.95
C ASP A 193 -13.60 2.59 12.59
N HIS A 194 -14.28 3.66 12.19
CA HIS A 194 -14.94 3.72 10.89
C HIS A 194 -13.91 3.87 9.76
N TYR A 195 -13.69 2.78 9.04
CA TYR A 195 -12.71 2.65 7.98
C TYR A 195 -13.00 3.57 6.79
N THR A 196 -11.97 4.29 6.37
CA THR A 196 -11.97 5.26 5.27
C THR A 196 -10.73 5.06 4.40
N SER A 197 -10.67 5.72 3.25
CA SER A 197 -9.50 5.68 2.36
C SER A 197 -8.22 6.13 3.06
N GLN A 198 -8.31 7.02 4.05
CA GLN A 198 -7.16 7.44 4.86
C GLN A 198 -6.52 6.28 5.63
N HIS A 199 -7.31 5.30 6.07
CA HIS A 199 -6.79 4.08 6.72
C HIS A 199 -5.94 3.26 5.74
N THR A 200 -6.43 3.09 4.51
CA THR A 200 -5.68 2.43 3.43
C THR A 200 -4.35 3.15 3.17
N VAL A 201 -4.37 4.48 3.12
CA VAL A 201 -3.18 5.34 2.92
C VAL A 201 -2.15 5.14 4.03
N VAL A 202 -2.59 5.08 5.30
CA VAL A 202 -1.71 4.81 6.44
C VAL A 202 -1.07 3.42 6.34
N GLN A 203 -1.85 2.40 5.94
CA GLN A 203 -1.32 1.04 5.72
C GLN A 203 -0.25 1.02 4.61
N TYR A 204 -0.49 1.70 3.48
CA TYR A 204 0.50 1.84 2.42
C TYR A 204 1.81 2.45 2.91
N ALA A 205 1.72 3.52 3.69
CA ALA A 205 2.89 4.17 4.26
C ALA A 205 3.64 3.26 5.25
N ALA A 206 2.92 2.53 6.11
CA ALA A 206 3.50 1.57 7.04
C ALA A 206 4.25 0.45 6.32
N MET A 207 3.63 -0.15 5.30
CA MET A 207 4.24 -1.19 4.46
C MET A 207 5.50 -0.68 3.75
N MET A 208 5.45 0.51 3.15
CA MET A 208 6.60 1.04 2.44
C MET A 208 7.81 1.27 3.34
N ASN A 209 7.62 1.65 4.61
CA ASN A 209 8.74 1.76 5.55
C ASN A 209 9.41 0.41 5.80
N GLN A 210 8.63 -0.68 5.90
CA GLN A 210 9.18 -2.02 6.07
C GLN A 210 9.93 -2.48 4.81
N LEU A 211 9.34 -2.29 3.63
CA LEU A 211 10.01 -2.63 2.36
C LEU A 211 11.32 -1.86 2.19
N LEU A 212 11.37 -0.57 2.58
CA LEU A 212 12.60 0.22 2.53
C LEU A 212 13.63 -0.18 3.57
N ALA A 213 13.19 -0.64 4.75
CA ALA A 213 14.09 -1.13 5.80
C ALA A 213 14.79 -2.43 5.37
N THR A 214 14.04 -3.37 4.76
CA THR A 214 14.59 -4.66 4.30
C THR A 214 15.60 -4.54 3.15
N VAL A 215 15.61 -3.44 2.40
CA VAL A 215 16.58 -3.20 1.31
C VAL A 215 17.93 -2.68 1.84
N ARG A 216 17.98 -2.22 3.09
CA ARG A 216 19.20 -1.63 3.71
C ARG A 216 20.01 -2.62 4.56
N THR A 217 19.49 -3.82 4.77
CA THR A 217 20.15 -4.95 5.43
C THR A 217 20.63 -5.94 4.39
#